data_AF-A0A2Z3HY97-F1
#
_entry.id   AF-A0A2Z3HY97-F1
#
_cell.length_a   1.000
_cell.length_b   1.000
_cell.length_c   1.000
_cell.angle_alpha   90.00
_cell.angle_beta   90.00
_cell.angle_gamma   90.00
#
_symmetry.space_group_name_H-M   'P 1'
#
loop_
_entity.id
_entity.type
_entity.pdbx_description
1 polymer ?
#
loop_
_entity_poly.entity_id
_entity_poly.type
_entity_poly.pdbx_seq_one_letter_code
_entity_poly.pdbx_strand_id
1 'polypeptide(L)'
;MSNFITEDWLRANYSLSDGTEIHLPATCKLTPAARGLITDHHLVVKYYDEQGRLFIESDDENTSTKTNDTNEQPVLKQVHGLTSQQGYDAAECQLCHQAVQKKPDTMTHLNAHTLVSKSDPRLVFRAKLDSCIAMAVWLQIEVSKNPQQWLTDIRSVLGNIMRADALNEPLSNFMIGGLNEEAIHKLSHNPLKYLGHDHIVPSAEQGRDACLLNLLRTEVREAEISAASIFINRDLVVSRPDLMQGLNRLSSAIYVLMLLCVQYETNSIWPTKDTLTSKLGVQ
;
A
#
# COMPACT_ATOMS: atom_id res chain seq x y z
N MET A 1 -12.50 -19.06 18.70
CA MET A 1 -13.82 -18.68 18.16
C MET A 1 -13.63 -18.39 16.68
N SER A 2 -14.36 -19.06 15.78
CA SER A 2 -14.23 -18.80 14.34
C SER A 2 -14.75 -17.40 14.04
N ASN A 3 -13.85 -16.47 13.69
CA ASN A 3 -14.23 -15.12 13.30
C ASN A 3 -14.81 -15.16 11.89
N PHE A 4 -16.07 -14.79 11.76
CA PHE A 4 -16.68 -14.56 10.45
C PHE A 4 -16.27 -13.19 9.94
N ILE A 5 -15.66 -13.16 8.77
CA ILE A 5 -15.29 -11.92 8.07
C ILE A 5 -16.43 -11.60 7.11
N THR A 6 -17.11 -10.49 7.39
CA THR A 6 -18.20 -9.96 6.57
C THR A 6 -17.68 -8.91 5.58
N GLU A 7 -18.50 -8.59 4.59
CA GLU A 7 -18.23 -7.52 3.63
C GLU A 7 -18.01 -6.17 4.33
N ASP A 8 -18.89 -5.82 5.28
CA ASP A 8 -18.78 -4.58 6.06
C ASP A 8 -17.45 -4.50 6.83
N TRP A 9 -17.00 -5.64 7.36
CA TRP A 9 -15.72 -5.69 8.07
C TRP A 9 -14.55 -5.48 7.11
N LEU A 10 -14.57 -6.09 5.91
CA LEU A 10 -13.52 -5.85 4.90
C LEU A 10 -13.48 -4.38 4.48
N ARG A 11 -14.65 -3.78 4.20
CA ARG A 11 -14.78 -2.35 3.86
C ARG A 11 -14.23 -1.42 4.95
N ALA A 12 -14.37 -1.81 6.21
CA ALA A 12 -13.92 -1.00 7.35
C ALA A 12 -12.41 -1.14 7.65
N ASN A 13 -11.76 -2.23 7.24
CA ASN A 13 -10.39 -2.54 7.64
C ASN A 13 -9.38 -2.55 6.49
N TYR A 14 -9.84 -2.63 5.23
CA TYR A 14 -8.98 -2.73 4.06
C TYR A 14 -9.38 -1.74 2.97
N SER A 15 -8.39 -1.37 2.15
CA SER A 15 -8.65 -0.67 0.89
C SER A 15 -9.25 -1.65 -0.11
N LEU A 16 -10.20 -1.19 -0.92
CA LEU A 16 -10.78 -1.95 -2.03
C LEU A 16 -10.19 -1.53 -3.38
N SER A 17 -8.97 -1.01 -3.37
CA SER A 17 -8.23 -0.76 -4.61
C SER A 17 -7.82 -2.11 -5.21
N ASP A 18 -7.84 -2.20 -6.54
CA ASP A 18 -7.46 -3.42 -7.25
C ASP A 18 -6.07 -3.90 -6.84
N GLY A 19 -5.95 -5.20 -6.53
CA GLY A 19 -4.68 -5.82 -6.13
C GLY A 19 -4.22 -5.49 -4.70
N THR A 20 -5.07 -4.89 -3.86
CA THR A 20 -4.74 -4.67 -2.44
C THR A 20 -4.55 -6.02 -1.74
N GLU A 21 -3.44 -6.14 -1.02
CA GLU A 21 -3.14 -7.32 -0.21
C GLU A 21 -3.84 -7.25 1.15
N ILE A 22 -4.64 -8.27 1.47
CA ILE A 22 -5.36 -8.37 2.76
C ILE A 22 -4.83 -9.56 3.57
N HIS A 23 -4.65 -9.35 4.87
CA HIS A 23 -4.11 -10.38 5.78
C HIS A 23 -5.22 -10.86 6.72
N LEU A 24 -5.64 -12.10 6.55
CA LEU A 24 -6.74 -12.67 7.34
C LEU A 24 -6.24 -13.81 8.24
N PRO A 25 -6.82 -14.01 9.44
CA PRO A 25 -6.49 -15.18 10.23
C PRO A 25 -6.81 -16.48 9.48
N ALA A 26 -5.94 -17.49 9.49
CA ALA A 26 -6.16 -18.79 8.85
C ALA A 26 -7.39 -19.53 9.40
N THR A 27 -7.85 -19.16 10.59
CA THR A 27 -9.05 -19.70 11.24
C THR A 27 -10.34 -18.96 10.88
N CYS A 28 -10.27 -17.90 10.07
CA CYS A 28 -11.42 -17.09 9.73
C CYS A 28 -12.33 -17.76 8.68
N LYS A 29 -13.61 -17.40 8.67
CA LYS A 29 -14.57 -17.83 7.63
C LYS A 29 -15.11 -16.61 6.90
N LEU A 30 -14.97 -16.57 5.59
CA LEU A 30 -15.51 -15.51 4.74
C LEU A 30 -17.00 -15.78 4.44
N THR A 31 -17.84 -14.74 4.57
CA THR A 31 -19.21 -14.82 4.07
C THR A 31 -19.24 -14.81 2.53
N PRO A 32 -20.32 -15.29 1.88
CA PRO A 32 -20.43 -15.25 0.41
C PRO A 32 -20.29 -13.82 -0.16
N ALA A 33 -20.83 -12.82 0.52
CA ALA A 33 -20.70 -11.41 0.13
C ALA A 33 -19.25 -10.91 0.25
N ALA A 34 -18.54 -11.30 1.32
CA ALA A 34 -17.11 -10.98 1.48
C ALA A 34 -16.24 -11.61 0.39
N ARG A 35 -16.55 -12.86 -0.01
CA ARG A 35 -15.86 -13.53 -1.15
C ARG A 35 -16.13 -12.80 -2.47
N GLY A 36 -17.38 -12.40 -2.74
CA GLY A 36 -17.74 -11.63 -3.92
C GLY A 36 -16.92 -10.34 -4.02
N LEU A 37 -16.86 -9.58 -2.92
CA LEU A 37 -16.09 -8.34 -2.84
C LEU A 37 -14.58 -8.55 -3.09
N ILE A 38 -13.99 -9.64 -2.57
CA ILE A 38 -12.59 -9.99 -2.81
C ILE A 38 -12.34 -10.25 -4.30
N THR A 39 -13.22 -11.02 -4.95
CA THR A 39 -13.11 -11.34 -6.36
C THR A 39 -13.31 -10.10 -7.25
N ASP A 40 -14.35 -9.30 -6.97
CA ASP A 40 -14.70 -8.12 -7.77
C ASP A 40 -13.60 -7.05 -7.78
N HIS A 41 -12.86 -6.92 -6.67
CA HIS A 41 -11.77 -5.97 -6.50
C HIS A 41 -10.38 -6.61 -6.64
N HIS A 42 -10.29 -7.84 -7.18
CA HIS A 42 -9.05 -8.58 -7.39
C HIS A 42 -8.10 -8.53 -6.18
N LEU A 43 -8.64 -8.67 -4.96
CA LEU A 43 -7.87 -8.55 -3.73
C LEU A 43 -6.97 -9.77 -3.53
N VAL A 44 -5.72 -9.56 -3.13
CA VAL A 44 -4.78 -10.66 -2.85
C VAL A 44 -4.91 -11.07 -1.40
N VAL A 45 -5.53 -12.22 -1.14
CA VAL A 45 -5.73 -12.72 0.23
C VAL A 45 -4.53 -13.54 0.68
N LYS A 46 -3.93 -13.15 1.81
CA LYS A 46 -2.96 -13.97 2.54
C LYS A 46 -3.50 -14.32 3.92
N TYR A 47 -3.42 -15.57 4.29
CA TYR A 47 -3.84 -16.07 5.58
C TYR A 47 -2.65 -16.14 6.54
N TYR A 48 -2.82 -15.80 7.81
CA TYR A 48 -1.77 -15.96 8.82
C TYR A 48 -2.20 -16.87 9.98
N ASP A 49 -1.27 -17.67 10.51
CA ASP A 49 -1.52 -18.47 11.72
C ASP A 49 -1.11 -17.75 13.02
N GLU A 50 -1.34 -18.38 14.17
CA GLU A 50 -0.94 -17.85 15.48
C GLU A 50 0.58 -17.64 15.64
N GLN A 51 1.39 -18.24 14.76
CA GLN A 51 2.85 -18.11 14.72
C GLN A 51 3.32 -17.07 13.68
N GLY A 52 2.41 -16.40 12.96
CA GLY A 52 2.71 -15.37 11.95
C GLY A 52 3.15 -15.92 10.59
N ARG A 53 3.01 -17.22 10.32
CA ARG A 53 3.29 -17.80 8.99
C ARG A 53 2.19 -17.42 8.01
N LEU A 54 2.56 -17.06 6.79
CA LEU A 54 1.64 -16.64 5.74
C LEU A 54 1.31 -17.78 4.77
N PHE A 55 0.05 -17.84 4.33
CA PHE A 55 -0.49 -18.85 3.44
C PHE A 55 -1.36 -18.22 2.34
N ILE A 56 -1.46 -18.85 1.18
CA ILE A 56 -2.39 -18.51 0.09
C ILE A 56 -3.31 -19.70 -0.20
N GLU A 57 -4.51 -19.44 -0.72
CA GLU A 57 -5.36 -20.51 -1.25
C GLU A 57 -4.71 -21.08 -2.52
N SER A 58 -4.64 -22.40 -2.61
CA SER A 58 -4.14 -23.06 -3.81
C SER A 58 -5.27 -23.37 -4.79
N ASP A 59 -5.11 -22.96 -6.04
CA ASP A 59 -5.99 -23.32 -7.16
C ASP A 59 -5.76 -24.76 -7.69
N ASP A 60 -5.22 -25.67 -6.88
CA ASP A 60 -4.98 -27.05 -7.31
C ASP A 60 -6.33 -27.79 -7.50
N GLU A 61 -6.89 -27.72 -8.71
CA GLU A 61 -8.08 -28.45 -9.17
C GLU A 61 -7.95 -29.99 -9.08
N ASN A 62 -6.77 -30.50 -8.72
CA ASN A 62 -6.45 -31.93 -8.79
C ASN A 62 -6.60 -32.71 -7.46
N THR A 63 -7.20 -32.09 -6.44
CA THR A 63 -7.57 -32.78 -5.18
C THR A 63 -9.07 -32.74 -4.89
N SER A 64 -9.90 -32.56 -5.91
CA SER A 64 -11.34 -32.87 -5.81
C SER A 64 -11.56 -34.38 -5.86
N THR A 65 -11.21 -35.10 -4.80
CA THR A 65 -11.99 -36.29 -4.45
C THR A 65 -13.39 -35.81 -4.10
N LYS A 66 -14.29 -35.90 -5.09
CA LYS A 66 -15.72 -35.65 -4.97
C LYS A 66 -16.29 -36.32 -3.72
N THR A 67 -16.52 -35.54 -2.68
CA THR A 67 -17.52 -35.84 -1.65
C THR A 67 -18.38 -34.60 -1.48
N ASN A 68 -19.66 -34.73 -1.84
CA ASN A 68 -20.69 -33.70 -1.72
C ASN A 68 -20.94 -33.35 -0.25
N ASP A 69 -20.09 -32.52 0.35
CA ASP A 69 -20.40 -31.91 1.64
C ASP A 69 -19.99 -30.43 1.66
N THR A 70 -20.89 -29.58 2.11
CA THR A 70 -20.93 -28.12 1.87
C THR A 70 -20.01 -27.32 2.79
N ASN A 71 -18.79 -27.81 3.05
CA ASN A 71 -17.86 -27.16 3.97
C ASN A 71 -16.39 -27.42 3.58
N GLU A 72 -16.06 -27.43 2.29
CA GLU A 72 -14.66 -27.49 1.86
C GLU A 72 -13.92 -26.21 2.26
N GLN A 73 -13.07 -26.32 3.28
CA GLN A 73 -12.08 -25.30 3.58
C GLN A 73 -11.02 -25.31 2.48
N PRO A 74 -10.62 -24.14 1.96
CA PRO A 74 -9.60 -24.07 0.92
C PRO A 74 -8.27 -24.62 1.45
N VAL A 75 -7.55 -25.36 0.60
CA VAL A 75 -6.22 -25.87 0.93
C VAL A 75 -5.25 -24.68 0.94
N LEU A 76 -4.67 -24.41 2.12
CA LEU A 76 -3.76 -23.29 2.34
C LEU A 76 -2.30 -23.74 2.10
N LYS A 77 -1.60 -23.10 1.15
CA LYS A 77 -0.17 -23.31 0.89
C LYS A 77 0.65 -22.23 1.58
N GLN A 78 1.64 -22.62 2.39
CA GLN A 78 2.56 -21.69 3.04
C GLN A 78 3.43 -20.97 2.00
N VAL A 79 3.56 -19.66 2.10
CA VAL A 79 4.34 -18.83 1.18
C VAL A 79 5.17 -17.77 1.90
N HIS A 80 6.22 -17.29 1.22
CA HIS A 80 7.00 -16.17 1.72
C HIS A 80 6.18 -14.85 1.67
N GLY A 81 6.27 -14.06 2.74
CA GLY A 81 5.39 -12.91 2.95
C GLY A 81 5.45 -11.82 1.89
N LEU A 82 6.60 -11.63 1.23
CA LEU A 82 6.77 -10.61 0.18
C LEU A 82 6.55 -11.13 -1.24
N THR A 83 6.82 -12.41 -1.51
CA THR A 83 6.92 -12.95 -2.88
C THR A 83 5.81 -13.94 -3.22
N SER A 84 5.04 -14.41 -2.23
CA SER A 84 3.97 -15.40 -2.43
C SER A 84 4.45 -16.72 -3.09
N GLN A 85 5.75 -17.03 -3.02
CA GLN A 85 6.35 -18.23 -3.61
C GLN A 85 6.76 -19.26 -2.54
N GLN A 86 6.79 -20.54 -2.95
CA GLN A 86 7.04 -21.69 -2.09
C GLN A 86 8.52 -22.13 -2.04
N GLY A 87 9.38 -21.59 -2.90
CA GLY A 87 10.78 -22.02 -3.05
C GLY A 87 11.76 -20.85 -3.24
N TYR A 88 13.04 -21.14 -3.06
CA TYR A 88 14.16 -20.23 -3.34
C TYR A 88 14.88 -20.72 -4.59
N ASP A 89 14.73 -20.01 -5.71
CA ASP A 89 15.66 -20.18 -6.83
C ASP A 89 17.03 -19.62 -6.44
N ALA A 90 18.11 -20.22 -6.98
CA ALA A 90 19.46 -19.74 -6.74
C ALA A 90 19.61 -18.33 -7.32
N ALA A 91 19.73 -17.33 -6.44
CA ALA A 91 19.89 -15.95 -6.87
C ALA A 91 21.24 -15.71 -7.54
N GLU A 92 21.24 -14.84 -8.53
CA GLU A 92 22.41 -14.43 -9.30
C GLU A 92 22.96 -13.09 -8.79
N CYS A 93 24.27 -12.92 -8.86
CA CYS A 93 24.92 -11.64 -8.58
C CYS A 93 24.63 -10.63 -9.70
N GLN A 94 24.12 -9.43 -9.37
CA GLN A 94 23.82 -8.40 -10.37
C GLN A 94 25.04 -7.99 -11.22
N LEU A 95 26.26 -8.10 -10.69
CA LEU A 95 27.48 -7.66 -11.38
C LEU A 95 28.03 -8.67 -12.38
N CYS A 96 27.97 -9.97 -12.05
CA CYS A 96 28.59 -11.02 -12.87
C CYS A 96 27.59 -12.06 -13.42
N HIS A 97 26.31 -11.97 -13.05
CA HIS A 97 25.23 -12.89 -13.45
C HIS A 97 25.51 -14.37 -13.14
N GLN A 98 26.38 -14.63 -12.15
CA GLN A 98 26.65 -15.99 -11.68
C GLN A 98 25.76 -16.33 -10.49
N ALA A 99 25.30 -17.58 -10.45
CA ALA A 99 24.57 -18.13 -9.32
C ALA A 99 25.42 -18.08 -8.03
N VAL A 100 24.86 -17.50 -6.98
CA VAL A 100 25.53 -17.36 -5.69
C VAL A 100 25.21 -18.56 -4.82
N GLN A 101 26.17 -19.49 -4.70
CA GLN A 101 26.02 -20.71 -3.90
C GLN A 101 25.96 -20.43 -2.38
N LYS A 102 26.75 -19.45 -1.90
CA LYS A 102 26.76 -19.01 -0.51
C LYS A 102 26.70 -17.49 -0.47
N LYS A 103 25.60 -16.95 0.06
CA LYS A 103 25.39 -15.50 0.16
C LYS A 103 26.48 -14.86 1.05
N PRO A 104 27.33 -13.96 0.52
CA PRO A 104 28.27 -13.19 1.33
C PRO A 104 27.54 -12.18 2.23
N ASP A 105 28.13 -11.84 3.39
CA ASP A 105 27.54 -10.85 4.31
C ASP A 105 27.45 -9.43 3.71
N THR A 106 28.21 -9.15 2.66
CA THR A 106 28.20 -7.86 1.94
C THR A 106 27.05 -7.75 0.94
N MET A 107 26.32 -8.84 0.68
CA MET A 107 25.23 -8.89 -0.29
C MET A 107 23.87 -9.12 0.37
N THR A 108 22.82 -8.68 -0.31
CA THR A 108 21.43 -8.94 0.06
C THR A 108 20.54 -9.05 -1.17
N HIS A 109 19.35 -9.62 -0.99
CA HIS A 109 18.40 -9.78 -2.09
C HIS A 109 17.77 -8.44 -2.45
N LEU A 110 17.86 -8.10 -3.73
CA LEU A 110 17.04 -7.05 -4.32
C LEU A 110 15.66 -7.62 -4.71
N ASN A 111 15.63 -8.85 -5.23
CA ASN A 111 14.41 -9.61 -5.49
C ASN A 111 14.69 -11.12 -5.31
N ALA A 112 13.73 -11.97 -5.66
CA ALA A 112 13.85 -13.42 -5.51
C ALA A 112 15.09 -13.99 -6.22
N HIS A 113 15.48 -13.40 -7.37
CA HIS A 113 16.51 -13.95 -8.25
C HIS A 113 17.80 -13.12 -8.30
N THR A 114 17.83 -11.91 -7.71
CA THR A 114 18.96 -10.97 -7.83
C THR A 114 19.53 -10.61 -6.46
N LEU A 115 20.84 -10.82 -6.30
CA LEU A 115 21.64 -10.34 -5.17
C LEU A 115 22.42 -9.09 -5.56
N VAL A 116 22.39 -8.11 -4.68
CA VAL A 116 23.09 -6.82 -4.82
C VAL A 116 23.98 -6.55 -3.62
N SER A 117 24.91 -5.61 -3.77
CA SER A 117 25.65 -5.06 -2.64
C SER A 117 24.68 -4.45 -1.62
N LYS A 118 24.97 -4.55 -0.32
CA LYS A 118 24.24 -3.79 0.71
C LYS A 118 24.27 -2.28 0.52
N SER A 119 25.21 -1.76 -0.28
CA SER A 119 25.31 -0.34 -0.64
C SER A 119 24.49 0.04 -1.89
N ASP A 120 23.69 -0.87 -2.44
CA ASP A 120 22.90 -0.60 -3.64
C ASP A 120 21.84 0.50 -3.36
N PRO A 121 21.74 1.56 -4.20
CA PRO A 121 20.77 2.64 -4.02
C PRO A 121 19.31 2.16 -3.95
N ARG A 122 18.93 1.07 -4.63
CA ARG A 122 17.57 0.52 -4.56
C ARG A 122 17.22 0.01 -3.17
N LEU A 123 18.20 -0.44 -2.38
CA LEU A 123 17.98 -0.83 -0.99
C LEU A 123 17.73 0.39 -0.09
N VAL A 124 18.37 1.52 -0.36
CA VAL A 124 18.10 2.78 0.34
C VAL A 124 16.65 3.22 0.09
N PHE A 125 16.20 3.15 -1.16
CA PHE A 125 14.80 3.42 -1.50
C PHE A 125 13.84 2.48 -0.80
N ARG A 126 14.13 1.16 -0.78
CA ARG A 126 13.28 0.18 -0.09
C ARG A 126 13.21 0.45 1.41
N ALA A 127 14.33 0.78 2.06
CA ALA A 127 14.36 1.17 3.46
C ALA A 127 13.57 2.47 3.75
N LYS A 128 13.54 3.42 2.80
CA LYS A 128 12.70 4.61 2.90
C LYS A 128 11.21 4.28 2.80
N LEU A 129 10.81 3.37 1.90
CA LEU A 129 9.43 2.87 1.84
C LEU A 129 9.04 2.14 3.13
N ASP A 130 9.91 1.27 3.66
CA ASP A 130 9.69 0.60 4.94
C ASP A 130 9.43 1.61 6.07
N SER A 131 10.24 2.67 6.12
CA SER A 131 10.10 3.76 7.11
C SER A 131 8.78 4.50 6.95
N CYS A 132 8.36 4.79 5.70
CA CYS A 132 7.07 5.41 5.41
C CYS A 132 5.90 4.53 5.85
N ILE A 133 5.97 3.21 5.60
CA ILE A 133 4.95 2.24 6.01
C ILE A 133 4.87 2.18 7.53
N ALA A 134 6.01 2.11 8.22
CA ALA A 134 6.06 2.13 9.69
C ALA A 134 5.45 3.41 10.26
N MET A 135 5.77 4.57 9.68
CA MET A 135 5.18 5.86 10.04
C MET A 135 3.65 5.86 9.81
N ALA A 136 3.18 5.37 8.65
CA ALA A 136 1.74 5.29 8.38
C ALA A 136 1.00 4.40 9.39
N VAL A 137 1.57 3.25 9.75
CA VAL A 137 1.02 2.35 10.79
C VAL A 137 0.99 3.02 12.16
N TRP A 138 2.06 3.70 12.55
CA TRP A 138 2.08 4.44 13.81
C TRP A 138 1.03 5.56 13.82
N LEU A 139 0.86 6.29 12.71
CA LEU A 139 -0.16 7.33 12.65
C LEU A 139 -1.59 6.78 12.77
N GLN A 140 -1.87 5.54 12.32
CA GLN A 140 -3.19 4.92 12.51
C GLN A 140 -3.58 4.77 13.99
N ILE A 141 -2.63 4.70 14.93
CA ILE A 141 -2.95 4.67 16.36
C ILE A 141 -2.92 6.06 17.02
N GLU A 142 -2.24 7.03 16.40
CA GLU A 142 -2.04 8.36 16.99
C GLU A 142 -3.09 9.39 16.56
N VAL A 143 -3.52 9.39 15.30
CA VAL A 143 -4.45 10.41 14.79
C VAL A 143 -5.90 10.08 15.12
N SER A 144 -6.78 11.07 15.03
CA SER A 144 -8.22 10.90 15.26
C SER A 144 -8.86 9.85 14.33
N LYS A 145 -10.12 9.49 14.58
CA LYS A 145 -10.80 8.42 13.83
C LYS A 145 -11.10 8.79 12.38
N ASN A 146 -11.27 10.07 12.06
CA ASN A 146 -11.76 10.47 10.73
C ASN A 146 -10.74 10.21 9.60
N PRO A 147 -9.42 10.48 9.77
CA PRO A 147 -8.41 10.19 8.75
C PRO A 147 -8.06 8.70 8.54
N GLN A 148 -8.60 7.79 9.35
CA GLN A 148 -8.11 6.40 9.43
C GLN A 148 -8.18 5.65 8.10
N GLN A 149 -9.28 5.80 7.36
CA GLN A 149 -9.41 5.15 6.04
C GLN A 149 -8.33 5.63 5.06
N TRP A 150 -8.03 6.92 5.05
CA TRP A 150 -6.98 7.47 4.19
C TRP A 150 -5.61 6.91 4.57
N LEU A 151 -5.30 6.81 5.86
CA LEU A 151 -4.04 6.22 6.33
C LEU A 151 -3.92 4.73 5.95
N THR A 152 -5.02 3.98 6.04
CA THR A 152 -5.08 2.59 5.55
C THR A 152 -4.78 2.50 4.06
N ASP A 153 -5.41 3.35 3.24
CA ASP A 153 -5.17 3.40 1.81
C ASP A 153 -3.71 3.80 1.49
N ILE A 154 -3.19 4.84 2.14
CA ILE A 154 -1.79 5.30 2.00
C ILE A 154 -0.80 4.16 2.30
N ARG A 155 -1.01 3.45 3.42
CA ARG A 155 -0.17 2.29 3.79
C ARG A 155 -0.20 1.21 2.72
N SER A 156 -1.38 0.90 2.18
CA SER A 156 -1.53 -0.09 1.10
C SER A 156 -0.81 0.33 -0.17
N VAL A 157 -0.94 1.58 -0.60
CA VAL A 157 -0.25 2.08 -1.81
C VAL A 157 1.26 2.07 -1.64
N LEU A 158 1.80 2.43 -0.46
CA LEU A 158 3.22 2.31 -0.17
C LEU A 158 3.72 0.85 -0.29
N GLY A 159 2.92 -0.11 0.21
CA GLY A 159 3.19 -1.54 0.03
C GLY A 159 3.17 -1.97 -1.43
N ASN A 160 2.19 -1.48 -2.21
CA ASN A 160 2.07 -1.78 -3.63
C ASN A 160 3.25 -1.21 -4.44
N ILE A 161 3.74 -0.01 -4.11
CA ILE A 161 4.95 0.57 -4.71
C ILE A 161 6.18 -0.32 -4.42
N MET A 162 6.33 -0.77 -3.18
CA MET A 162 7.42 -1.67 -2.80
C MET A 162 7.37 -2.99 -3.55
N ARG A 163 6.17 -3.57 -3.69
CA ARG A 163 5.93 -4.80 -4.45
C ARG A 163 6.25 -4.60 -5.93
N ALA A 164 5.74 -3.54 -6.54
CA ALA A 164 5.95 -3.20 -7.95
C ALA A 164 7.44 -2.96 -8.28
N ASP A 165 8.21 -2.39 -7.36
CA ASP A 165 9.67 -2.31 -7.46
C ASP A 165 10.33 -3.70 -7.38
N ALA A 166 9.95 -4.52 -6.39
CA ALA A 166 10.57 -5.81 -6.12
C ALA A 166 10.29 -6.86 -7.22
N LEU A 167 9.08 -6.88 -7.76
CA LEU A 167 8.64 -7.81 -8.80
C LEU A 167 8.88 -7.28 -10.22
N ASN A 168 9.28 -6.01 -10.35
CA ASN A 168 9.42 -5.33 -11.64
C ASN A 168 8.11 -5.35 -12.47
N GLU A 169 6.99 -5.16 -11.78
CA GLU A 169 5.64 -5.09 -12.36
C GLU A 169 5.16 -3.63 -12.37
N PRO A 170 4.27 -3.24 -13.30
CA PRO A 170 3.65 -1.91 -13.28
C PRO A 170 2.87 -1.69 -11.98
N LEU A 171 2.92 -0.47 -11.44
CA LEU A 171 2.04 -0.09 -10.33
C LEU A 171 0.58 0.00 -10.80
N SER A 172 -0.30 -0.78 -10.17
CA SER A 172 -1.74 -0.71 -10.41
C SER A 172 -2.33 0.64 -10.00
N ASN A 173 -3.40 1.06 -10.67
CA ASN A 173 -4.20 2.22 -10.27
C ASN A 173 -4.66 2.08 -8.82
N PHE A 174 -4.68 3.19 -8.09
CA PHE A 174 -5.09 3.19 -6.69
C PHE A 174 -6.01 4.36 -6.36
N MET A 175 -6.74 4.21 -5.25
CA MET A 175 -7.55 5.27 -4.67
C MET A 175 -7.15 5.52 -3.23
N ILE A 176 -7.24 6.77 -2.79
CA ILE A 176 -7.02 7.17 -1.39
C ILE A 176 -8.22 7.97 -0.93
N GLY A 177 -8.89 7.52 0.13
CA GLY A 177 -10.12 8.15 0.60
C GLY A 177 -11.26 8.10 -0.42
N GLY A 178 -11.22 7.12 -1.33
CA GLY A 178 -12.14 7.01 -2.45
C GLY A 178 -11.88 7.99 -3.61
N LEU A 179 -10.75 8.69 -3.62
CA LEU A 179 -10.34 9.60 -4.69
C LEU A 179 -9.23 8.96 -5.54
N ASN A 180 -9.34 9.11 -6.86
CA ASN A 180 -8.29 8.72 -7.79
C ASN A 180 -7.17 9.79 -7.86
N GLU A 181 -6.11 9.47 -8.60
CA GLU A 181 -4.95 10.37 -8.75
C GLU A 181 -5.30 11.75 -9.32
N GLU A 182 -6.21 11.82 -10.29
CA GLU A 182 -6.63 13.08 -10.92
C GLU A 182 -7.38 13.97 -9.93
N ALA A 183 -8.30 13.39 -9.15
CA ALA A 183 -9.02 14.08 -8.09
C ALA A 183 -8.06 14.62 -7.02
N ILE A 184 -7.12 13.79 -6.56
CA ILE A 184 -6.09 14.18 -5.59
C ILE A 184 -5.25 15.33 -6.16
N HIS A 185 -4.85 15.25 -7.43
CA HIS A 185 -4.10 16.31 -8.09
C HIS A 185 -4.87 17.63 -8.09
N LYS A 186 -6.13 17.63 -8.56
CA LYS A 186 -7.00 18.83 -8.57
C LYS A 186 -7.16 19.45 -7.18
N LEU A 187 -7.42 18.65 -6.16
CA LEU A 187 -7.56 19.12 -4.78
C LEU A 187 -6.26 19.72 -4.25
N SER A 188 -5.13 19.06 -4.49
CA SER A 188 -3.82 19.50 -4.00
C SER A 188 -3.32 20.78 -4.67
N HIS A 189 -3.69 21.03 -5.93
CA HIS A 189 -3.20 22.15 -6.74
C HIS A 189 -4.10 23.41 -6.65
N ASN A 190 -5.39 23.23 -6.36
CA ASN A 190 -6.32 24.35 -6.19
C ASN A 190 -7.23 24.13 -4.97
N PRO A 191 -6.65 24.03 -3.75
CA PRO A 191 -7.40 23.70 -2.55
C PRO A 191 -8.43 24.78 -2.20
N LEU A 192 -8.14 26.07 -2.48
CA LEU A 192 -9.09 27.15 -2.20
C LEU A 192 -10.39 26.96 -2.98
N LYS A 193 -10.31 26.61 -4.28
CA LYS A 193 -11.49 26.39 -5.13
C LYS A 193 -12.33 25.20 -4.66
N TYR A 194 -11.68 24.09 -4.31
CA TYR A 194 -12.39 22.81 -4.09
C TYR A 194 -12.66 22.49 -2.63
N LEU A 195 -11.82 22.96 -1.71
CA LEU A 195 -11.97 22.72 -0.28
C LEU A 195 -12.46 23.97 0.44
N GLY A 196 -12.22 25.17 -0.10
CA GLY A 196 -12.55 26.43 0.58
C GLY A 196 -11.49 26.87 1.59
N HIS A 197 -10.30 26.27 1.52
CA HIS A 197 -9.13 26.66 2.32
C HIS A 197 -7.91 26.71 1.39
N ASP A 198 -7.11 27.77 1.49
CA ASP A 198 -5.93 27.94 0.66
C ASP A 198 -4.78 27.02 1.10
N HIS A 199 -3.65 27.08 0.40
CA HIS A 199 -2.46 26.34 0.80
C HIS A 199 -2.02 26.66 2.23
N ILE A 200 -1.50 25.64 2.91
CA ILE A 200 -1.00 25.76 4.28
C ILE A 200 0.53 25.65 4.30
N VAL A 201 1.14 26.47 5.15
CA VAL A 201 2.53 26.29 5.60
C VAL A 201 2.47 25.52 6.92
N PRO A 202 3.19 24.41 7.10
CA PRO A 202 3.13 23.62 8.34
C PRO A 202 3.34 24.48 9.59
N SER A 203 2.40 24.41 10.52
CA SER A 203 2.41 25.22 11.75
C SER A 203 1.73 24.50 12.90
N ALA A 204 2.18 24.73 14.14
CA ALA A 204 1.64 24.06 15.32
C ALA A 204 0.15 24.37 15.57
N GLU A 205 -0.32 25.53 15.10
CA GLU A 205 -1.71 26.00 15.20
C GLU A 205 -2.69 25.18 14.36
N GLN A 206 -2.19 24.35 13.43
CA GLN A 206 -3.00 23.48 12.56
C GLN A 206 -3.52 22.23 13.26
N GLY A 207 -3.22 22.07 14.56
CA GLY A 207 -3.61 20.92 15.34
C GLY A 207 -2.66 19.74 15.19
N ARG A 208 -2.81 18.80 16.12
CA ARG A 208 -1.91 17.66 16.28
C ARG A 208 -1.90 16.74 15.05
N ASP A 209 -3.07 16.43 14.52
CA ASP A 209 -3.22 15.49 13.41
C ASP A 209 -2.55 16.02 12.13
N ALA A 210 -2.75 17.30 11.79
CA ALA A 210 -2.09 17.91 10.63
C ALA A 210 -0.56 17.94 10.77
N CYS A 211 -0.05 18.20 11.97
CA CYS A 211 1.40 18.18 12.25
C CYS A 211 1.99 16.78 12.08
N LEU A 212 1.33 15.75 12.60
CA LEU A 212 1.75 14.36 12.47
C LEU A 212 1.72 13.90 11.01
N LEU A 213 0.64 14.22 10.29
CA LEU A 213 0.53 13.93 8.86
C LEU A 213 1.61 14.63 8.03
N ASN A 214 2.05 15.83 8.43
CA ASN A 214 3.15 16.51 7.76
C ASN A 214 4.48 15.74 7.87
N LEU A 215 4.73 15.01 8.98
CA LEU A 215 5.91 14.15 9.11
C LEU A 215 5.86 13.01 8.08
N LEU A 216 4.72 12.34 7.96
CA LEU A 216 4.55 11.30 6.94
C LEU A 216 4.68 11.88 5.52
N ARG A 217 4.13 13.06 5.27
CA ARG A 217 4.24 13.76 3.98
C ARG A 217 5.69 14.03 3.59
N THR A 218 6.54 14.43 4.55
CA THR A 218 7.96 14.67 4.29
C THR A 218 8.72 13.38 4.06
N GLU A 219 8.47 12.32 4.83
CA GLU A 219 9.08 10.99 4.63
C GLU A 219 8.78 10.44 3.23
N VAL A 220 7.52 10.55 2.77
CA VAL A 220 7.16 10.13 1.41
C VAL A 220 7.89 10.94 0.33
N ARG A 221 8.13 12.24 0.56
CA ARG A 221 8.93 13.07 -0.38
C ARG A 221 10.41 12.70 -0.36
N GLU A 222 10.95 12.28 0.78
CA GLU A 222 12.31 11.73 0.82
C GLU A 222 12.39 10.40 0.05
N ALA A 223 11.37 9.55 0.15
CA ALA A 223 11.27 8.34 -0.66
C ALA A 223 11.16 8.67 -2.16
N GLU A 224 10.40 9.69 -2.56
CA GLU A 224 10.32 10.21 -3.94
C GLU A 224 11.69 10.67 -4.46
N ILE A 225 12.45 11.43 -3.67
CA ILE A 225 13.79 11.89 -4.04
C ILE A 225 14.77 10.70 -4.15
N SER A 226 14.67 9.73 -3.23
CA SER A 226 15.45 8.50 -3.31
C SER A 226 15.12 7.72 -4.59
N ALA A 227 13.85 7.60 -4.95
CA ALA A 227 13.41 6.98 -6.20
C ALA A 227 13.94 7.73 -7.42
N ALA A 228 13.90 9.07 -7.41
CA ALA A 228 14.42 9.90 -8.48
C ALA A 228 15.91 9.63 -8.75
N SER A 229 16.71 9.45 -7.69
CA SER A 229 18.15 9.16 -7.81
C SER A 229 18.46 7.81 -8.46
N ILE A 230 17.47 6.91 -8.52
CA ILE A 230 17.59 5.55 -9.08
C ILE A 230 16.98 5.49 -10.48
N PHE A 231 15.78 6.05 -10.64
CA PHE A 231 14.97 5.87 -11.84
C PHE A 231 15.11 6.98 -12.85
N ILE A 232 15.78 8.09 -12.53
CA ILE A 232 16.12 9.16 -13.48
C ILE A 232 17.59 9.00 -13.86
N ASN A 233 17.85 8.71 -15.13
CA ASN A 233 19.21 8.60 -15.63
C ASN A 233 19.83 9.99 -15.90
N ARG A 234 21.10 10.02 -16.33
CA ARG A 234 21.82 11.27 -16.63
C ARG A 234 21.22 12.09 -17.79
N ASP A 235 20.47 11.42 -18.67
CA ASP A 235 19.77 12.04 -19.80
C ASP A 235 18.34 12.47 -19.44
N LEU A 236 17.98 12.42 -18.15
CA LEU A 236 16.65 12.73 -17.61
C LEU A 236 15.52 11.80 -18.10
N VAL A 237 15.87 10.61 -18.59
CA VAL A 237 14.89 9.57 -18.93
C VAL A 237 14.49 8.82 -17.67
N VAL A 238 13.17 8.68 -17.47
CA VAL A 238 12.58 8.01 -16.30
C VAL A 238 12.28 6.55 -16.62
N SER A 239 12.89 5.61 -15.89
CA SER A 239 12.71 4.16 -16.12
C SER A 239 11.47 3.57 -15.44
N ARG A 240 11.01 4.18 -14.35
CA ARG A 240 9.79 3.80 -13.60
C ARG A 240 8.88 5.01 -13.36
N PRO A 241 8.27 5.57 -14.43
CA PRO A 241 7.41 6.75 -14.30
C PRO A 241 6.18 6.48 -13.43
N ASP A 242 5.70 5.23 -13.40
CA ASP A 242 4.60 4.76 -12.57
C ASP A 242 4.90 4.90 -11.07
N LEU A 243 6.09 4.47 -10.61
CA LEU A 243 6.48 4.60 -9.20
C LEU A 243 6.72 6.06 -8.80
N MET A 244 7.37 6.83 -9.69
CA MET A 244 7.60 8.26 -9.47
C MET A 244 6.29 9.02 -9.33
N GLN A 245 5.34 8.77 -10.23
CA GLN A 245 4.01 9.36 -10.18
C GLN A 245 3.25 8.92 -8.92
N GLY A 246 3.29 7.63 -8.56
CA GLY A 246 2.65 7.10 -7.36
C GLY A 246 3.12 7.80 -6.07
N LEU A 247 4.43 7.95 -5.87
CA LEU A 247 5.00 8.68 -4.72
C LEU A 247 4.61 10.16 -4.71
N ASN A 248 4.65 10.80 -5.88
CA ASN A 248 4.26 12.20 -6.03
C ASN A 248 2.78 12.42 -5.69
N ARG A 249 1.90 11.50 -6.11
CA ARG A 249 0.47 11.50 -5.77
C ARG A 249 0.23 11.17 -4.30
N LEU A 250 0.97 10.24 -3.70
CA LEU A 250 0.88 9.96 -2.27
C LEU A 250 1.20 11.17 -1.40
N SER A 251 2.30 11.88 -1.69
CA SER A 251 2.64 13.10 -0.95
C SER A 251 1.56 14.19 -1.10
N SER A 252 0.91 14.23 -2.27
CA SER A 252 -0.23 15.13 -2.53
C SER A 252 -1.49 14.70 -1.78
N ALA A 253 -1.76 13.41 -1.67
CA ALA A 253 -2.90 12.87 -0.93
C ALA A 253 -2.77 13.15 0.58
N ILE A 254 -1.58 12.96 1.15
CA ILE A 254 -1.32 13.30 2.56
C ILE A 254 -1.48 14.81 2.77
N TYR A 255 -1.05 15.64 1.83
CA TYR A 255 -1.26 17.09 1.90
C TYR A 255 -2.74 17.48 1.87
N VAL A 256 -3.54 16.85 1.01
CA VAL A 256 -5.01 17.03 1.02
C VAL A 256 -5.58 16.60 2.37
N LEU A 257 -5.14 15.47 2.92
CA LEU A 257 -5.59 14.99 4.23
C LEU A 257 -5.25 15.97 5.36
N MET A 258 -4.07 16.61 5.31
CA MET A 258 -3.71 17.69 6.23
C MET A 258 -4.70 18.86 6.15
N LEU A 259 -5.05 19.31 4.94
CA LEU A 259 -6.05 20.38 4.74
C LEU A 259 -7.42 19.98 5.30
N LEU A 260 -7.85 18.73 5.11
CA LEU A 260 -9.10 18.23 5.68
C LEU A 260 -9.07 18.24 7.21
N CYS A 261 -7.94 17.88 7.83
CA CYS A 261 -7.78 17.95 9.29
C CYS A 261 -7.87 19.40 9.78
N VAL A 262 -7.20 20.34 9.12
CA VAL A 262 -7.28 21.78 9.47
C VAL A 262 -8.72 22.29 9.38
N GLN A 263 -9.43 21.95 8.32
CA GLN A 263 -10.84 22.33 8.17
C GLN A 263 -11.75 21.69 9.21
N TYR A 264 -11.44 20.46 9.62
CA TYR A 264 -12.17 19.77 10.66
C TYR A 264 -11.99 20.44 12.02
N GLU A 265 -10.78 20.88 12.36
CA GLU A 265 -10.52 21.65 13.59
C GLU A 265 -11.31 22.97 13.63
N THR A 266 -11.56 23.61 12.48
CA THR A 266 -12.31 24.86 12.42
C THR A 266 -13.83 24.69 12.36
N ASN A 267 -14.31 23.66 11.64
CA ASN A 267 -15.74 23.52 11.30
C ASN A 267 -16.41 22.29 11.92
N SER A 268 -15.66 21.39 12.56
CA SER A 268 -16.12 20.14 13.20
C SER A 268 -16.91 19.18 12.29
N ILE A 269 -16.81 19.33 10.97
CA ILE A 269 -17.50 18.49 9.97
C ILE A 269 -16.46 17.83 9.08
N TRP A 270 -16.40 16.50 9.11
CA TRP A 270 -15.54 15.74 8.21
C TRP A 270 -16.24 15.49 6.87
N PRO A 271 -15.64 15.83 5.72
CA PRO A 271 -16.29 15.64 4.43
C PRO A 271 -16.36 14.17 4.05
N THR A 272 -17.52 13.75 3.55
CA THR A 272 -17.70 12.41 2.97
C THR A 272 -17.07 12.35 1.57
N LYS A 273 -16.84 11.12 1.08
CA LYS A 273 -16.42 10.88 -0.31
C LYS A 273 -17.30 11.64 -1.30
N ASP A 274 -18.63 11.50 -1.21
CA ASP A 274 -19.57 12.16 -2.13
C ASP A 274 -19.49 13.68 -2.08
N THR A 275 -19.21 14.24 -0.90
CA THR A 275 -18.98 15.69 -0.74
C THR A 275 -17.71 16.12 -1.46
N LEU A 276 -16.63 15.33 -1.41
CA LEU A 276 -15.39 15.65 -2.11
C LEU A 276 -15.53 15.49 -3.64
N THR A 277 -16.18 14.41 -4.07
CA THR A 277 -16.39 14.13 -5.51
C THR A 277 -17.32 15.14 -6.16
N SER A 278 -18.42 15.53 -5.48
CA SER A 278 -19.36 16.55 -6.00
C SER A 278 -18.69 17.91 -6.18
N LYS A 279 -17.82 18.33 -5.26
CA LYS A 279 -17.05 19.59 -5.39
C LYS A 279 -16.08 19.57 -6.57
N LEU A 280 -15.59 18.40 -6.96
CA LEU A 280 -14.69 18.23 -8.11
C LEU A 280 -15.42 18.24 -9.46
N GLY A 281 -16.76 18.17 -9.47
CA GLY A 281 -17.57 18.08 -10.69
C GLY A 281 -17.37 16.74 -11.43
N VAL A 282 -16.91 15.71 -10.72
CA VAL A 282 -16.73 14.36 -11.24
C VAL A 282 -17.95 13.56 -10.81
N GLN A 283 -18.76 13.08 -11.75
CA GLN A 283 -19.78 12.05 -11.50
C GLN A 283 -19.17 10.68 -11.73
#